data_AF-A0A3S3E725-F1
#
_entry.id   AF-A0A3S3E725-F1
#
_cell.length_a   1.000
_cell.length_b   1.000
_cell.length_c   1.000
_cell.angle_alpha   90.00
_cell.angle_beta   90.00
_cell.angle_gamma   90.00
#
_symmetry.space_group_name_H-M   'P 1'
#
loop_
_entity.id
_entity.type
_entity.pdbx_description
1 polymer ?
#
loop_
_entity_poly.entity_id
_entity_poly.type
_entity_poly.pdbx_seq_one_letter_code
_entity_poly.pdbx_strand_id
1 'polypeptide(L)'
;MSTSNRLPILAAEIRASHEGMLQATLTAAAQAIQAGHSLIEAKNLVAHGEWLPFLREAGISERQAQRYMVLARSGLKPDTVSLLGGIKAALEYVSARRLPPTGRCLVACPEAGAPHPCIVVWESEEHPGFYNLAATFCEGDDARVEWMTKPISGEAETAVWFAFEELAGNHLAQLDLINVPDMVPANMMAELIARTGADG
;
A
#
# COMPACT_ATOMS: atom_id res chain seq x y z
N MET A 1 -11.95 -50.87 -14.59
CA MET A 1 -11.50 -49.91 -13.56
C MET A 1 -10.95 -48.69 -14.29
N SER A 2 -11.78 -47.68 -14.54
CA SER A 2 -11.33 -46.46 -15.22
C SER A 2 -11.20 -45.35 -14.19
N THR A 3 -10.01 -45.24 -13.62
CA THR A 3 -9.62 -44.08 -12.80
C THR A 3 -9.49 -42.90 -13.75
N SER A 4 -10.61 -42.21 -13.97
CA SER A 4 -10.69 -40.98 -14.76
C SER A 4 -9.81 -39.92 -14.09
N ASN A 5 -8.57 -39.80 -14.53
CA ASN A 5 -7.63 -38.83 -13.97
C ASN A 5 -7.89 -37.46 -14.60
N ARG A 6 -9.02 -36.84 -14.26
CA ARG A 6 -9.41 -35.48 -14.65
C ARG A 6 -8.61 -34.40 -13.92
N LEU A 7 -7.93 -34.76 -12.83
CA LEU A 7 -7.23 -33.80 -11.98
C LEU A 7 -6.14 -33.00 -12.72
N PRO A 8 -5.29 -33.59 -13.59
CA PRO A 8 -4.32 -32.82 -14.37
C PRO A 8 -4.97 -31.81 -15.34
N ILE A 9 -6.11 -32.17 -15.94
CA ILE A 9 -6.85 -31.28 -16.84
C ILE A 9 -7.46 -30.12 -16.05
N LEU A 10 -8.14 -30.43 -14.93
CA LEU A 10 -8.70 -29.41 -14.04
C LEU A 10 -7.60 -28.49 -13.48
N ALA A 11 -6.43 -29.04 -13.12
CA ALA A 11 -5.31 -28.24 -12.65
C ALA A 11 -4.82 -27.25 -13.72
N ALA A 12 -4.79 -27.66 -14.99
CA ALA A 12 -4.43 -26.78 -16.10
C ALA A 12 -5.49 -25.70 -16.36
N GLU A 13 -6.77 -26.07 -16.35
CA GLU A 13 -7.91 -25.14 -16.51
C GLU A 13 -7.96 -24.10 -15.38
N ILE A 14 -7.75 -24.53 -14.13
CA ILE A 14 -7.67 -23.66 -12.95
C ILE A 14 -6.50 -22.70 -13.09
N ARG A 15 -5.31 -23.18 -13.46
CA ARG A 15 -4.13 -22.34 -13.63
C ARG A 15 -4.37 -21.26 -14.69
N ALA A 16 -4.88 -21.64 -15.87
CA ALA A 16 -5.16 -20.70 -16.95
C ALA A 16 -6.20 -19.64 -16.54
N SER A 17 -7.26 -20.05 -15.84
CA SER A 17 -8.30 -19.12 -15.36
C SER A 17 -7.75 -18.17 -14.29
N HIS A 18 -6.91 -18.68 -13.38
CA HIS A 18 -6.29 -17.88 -12.34
C HIS A 18 -5.28 -16.86 -12.90
N GLU A 19 -4.42 -17.28 -13.83
CA GLU A 19 -3.50 -16.38 -14.52
C GLU A 19 -4.25 -15.30 -15.31
N GLY A 20 -5.34 -15.67 -16.00
CA GLY A 20 -6.21 -14.71 -16.69
C GLY A 20 -6.83 -13.68 -15.76
N MET A 21 -7.30 -14.11 -14.58
CA MET A 21 -7.83 -13.20 -13.55
C MET A 21 -6.77 -12.22 -13.02
N LEU A 22 -5.55 -12.69 -12.75
CA LEU A 22 -4.44 -11.84 -12.28
C LEU A 22 -4.09 -10.78 -13.33
N GLN A 23 -3.97 -11.18 -14.60
CA GLN A 23 -3.67 -10.26 -15.70
C GLN A 23 -4.79 -9.25 -15.94
N ALA A 24 -6.05 -9.67 -15.85
CA ALA A 24 -7.18 -8.75 -15.96
C ALA A 24 -7.20 -7.72 -14.83
N THR A 25 -6.82 -8.12 -13.60
CA THR A 25 -6.75 -7.22 -12.45
C THR A 25 -5.63 -6.18 -12.61
N LEU A 26 -4.43 -6.62 -13.02
CA LEU A 26 -3.31 -5.73 -13.33
C LEU A 26 -3.66 -4.74 -14.45
N THR A 27 -4.29 -5.24 -15.51
CA THR A 27 -4.74 -4.41 -16.65
C THR A 27 -5.78 -3.39 -16.18
N ALA A 28 -6.77 -3.80 -15.39
CA ALA A 28 -7.78 -2.90 -14.85
C ALA A 28 -7.17 -1.80 -13.97
N ALA A 29 -6.19 -2.15 -13.12
CA ALA A 29 -5.47 -1.18 -12.30
C ALA A 29 -4.68 -0.17 -13.16
N ALA A 30 -3.94 -0.64 -14.16
CA ALA A 30 -3.18 0.21 -15.07
C ALA A 30 -4.10 1.18 -15.84
N GLN A 31 -5.22 0.70 -16.37
CA GLN A 31 -6.20 1.52 -17.08
C GLN A 31 -6.87 2.56 -16.16
N ALA A 32 -7.19 2.19 -14.91
CA ALA A 32 -7.75 3.12 -13.94
C ALA A 32 -6.78 4.25 -13.57
N ILE A 33 -5.49 3.92 -13.38
CA ILE A 33 -4.44 4.91 -13.13
C ILE A 33 -4.27 5.84 -14.35
N GLN A 34 -4.20 5.27 -15.55
CA GLN A 34 -4.06 6.05 -16.78
C GLN A 34 -5.25 6.99 -17.00
N ALA A 35 -6.48 6.49 -16.84
CA ALA A 35 -7.69 7.31 -16.90
C ALA A 35 -7.63 8.45 -15.87
N GLY A 36 -7.13 8.17 -14.66
CA GLY A 36 -6.91 9.18 -13.63
C GLY A 36 -5.99 10.31 -14.05
N HIS A 37 -4.86 10.01 -14.71
CA HIS A 37 -3.94 11.01 -15.25
C HIS A 37 -4.63 11.87 -16.31
N SER A 38 -5.32 11.25 -17.27
CA SER A 38 -6.07 11.97 -18.32
C SER A 38 -7.19 12.84 -17.74
N LEU A 39 -7.86 12.39 -16.68
CA LEU A 39 -8.88 13.18 -15.98
C LEU A 39 -8.29 14.38 -15.24
N ILE A 40 -7.09 14.24 -14.64
CA ILE A 40 -6.37 15.35 -14.01
C ILE A 40 -6.00 16.40 -15.06
N GLU A 41 -5.45 15.96 -16.19
CA GLU A 41 -5.11 16.85 -17.30
C GLU A 41 -6.36 17.55 -17.85
N ALA A 42 -7.42 16.80 -18.16
CA ALA A 42 -8.67 17.37 -18.64
C ALA A 42 -9.26 18.40 -17.66
N LYS A 43 -9.22 18.13 -16.34
CA LYS A 43 -9.73 19.06 -15.33
C LYS A 43 -9.01 20.40 -15.33
N ASN A 44 -7.75 20.45 -15.75
CA ASN A 44 -6.98 21.70 -15.87
C ASN A 44 -7.28 22.47 -17.17
N LEU A 45 -7.80 21.79 -18.20
CA LEU A 45 -8.09 22.36 -19.51
C LEU A 45 -9.55 22.83 -19.63
N VAL A 46 -10.46 22.16 -18.93
CA VAL A 46 -11.90 22.41 -19.02
C VAL A 46 -12.26 23.71 -18.28
N ALA A 47 -13.06 24.55 -18.93
CA ALA A 47 -13.54 25.81 -18.36
C ALA A 47 -14.44 25.57 -17.13
N HIS A 48 -14.59 26.61 -16.31
CA HIS A 48 -15.50 26.55 -15.16
C HIS A 48 -16.93 26.21 -15.62
N GLY A 49 -17.57 25.24 -14.95
CA GLY A 49 -18.92 24.77 -15.30
C GLY A 49 -18.98 23.63 -16.34
N GLU A 50 -17.91 23.42 -17.12
CA GLU A 50 -17.92 22.45 -18.24
C GLU A 50 -17.45 21.04 -17.83
N TRP A 51 -17.08 20.84 -16.57
CA TRP A 51 -16.58 19.55 -16.08
C TRP A 51 -17.61 18.42 -16.19
N LEU A 52 -18.87 18.65 -15.76
CA LEU A 52 -19.90 17.62 -15.80
C LEU A 52 -20.36 17.27 -17.24
N PRO A 53 -20.53 18.24 -18.16
CA PRO A 53 -20.69 17.95 -19.58
C PRO A 53 -19.56 17.09 -20.15
N PHE A 54 -18.29 17.44 -19.88
CA PHE A 54 -17.14 16.67 -20.32
C PHE A 54 -17.16 15.22 -19.82
N LEU A 55 -17.46 15.01 -18.53
CA LEU A 55 -17.54 13.66 -17.97
C LEU A 55 -18.64 12.81 -18.64
N ARG A 56 -19.76 13.44 -19.00
CA ARG A 56 -20.86 12.77 -19.72
C ARG A 56 -20.41 12.33 -21.11
N GLU A 57 -19.66 13.16 -21.82
CA GLU A 57 -19.07 12.82 -23.12
C GLU A 57 -18.04 11.68 -22.98
N ALA A 58 -17.21 11.73 -21.95
CA ALA A 58 -16.24 10.67 -21.64
C ALA A 58 -16.88 9.36 -21.13
N GLY A 59 -18.21 9.32 -20.94
CA GLY A 59 -18.92 8.12 -20.53
C GLY A 59 -18.65 7.67 -19.10
N ILE A 60 -18.17 8.56 -18.22
CA ILE A 60 -17.79 8.24 -16.85
C ILE A 60 -18.57 9.09 -15.83
N SER A 61 -18.94 8.48 -14.70
CA SER A 61 -19.57 9.23 -13.62
C SER A 61 -18.55 10.06 -12.84
N GLU A 62 -18.99 11.16 -12.25
CA GLU A 62 -18.13 12.00 -11.41
C GLU A 62 -17.46 11.21 -10.27
N ARG A 63 -18.19 10.30 -9.64
CA ARG A 63 -17.66 9.41 -8.60
C ARG A 63 -16.52 8.54 -9.11
N GLN A 64 -16.63 7.97 -10.31
CA GLN A 64 -15.56 7.16 -10.90
C GLN A 64 -14.37 8.03 -11.30
N ALA A 65 -14.63 9.20 -11.88
CA ALA A 65 -13.57 10.15 -12.23
C ALA A 65 -12.76 10.55 -11.00
N GLN A 66 -13.42 10.96 -9.90
CA GLN A 66 -12.75 11.31 -8.65
C GLN A 66 -11.89 10.16 -8.12
N ARG A 67 -12.39 8.91 -8.14
CA ARG A 67 -11.64 7.72 -7.71
C ARG A 67 -10.39 7.49 -8.53
N TYR A 68 -10.48 7.53 -9.85
CA TYR A 68 -9.31 7.37 -10.73
C TYR A 68 -8.30 8.49 -10.54
N MET A 69 -8.76 9.73 -10.38
CA MET A 69 -7.88 10.87 -10.09
C MET A 69 -7.16 10.73 -8.72
N VAL A 70 -7.85 10.22 -7.69
CA VAL A 70 -7.21 9.92 -6.39
C VAL A 70 -6.16 8.83 -6.56
N LEU A 71 -6.48 7.77 -7.29
CA LEU A 71 -5.55 6.68 -7.56
C LEU A 71 -4.31 7.16 -8.34
N ALA A 72 -4.49 7.98 -9.38
CA ALA A 72 -3.37 8.56 -10.13
C ALA A 72 -2.47 9.44 -9.25
N ARG A 73 -3.06 10.33 -8.44
CA ARG A 73 -2.29 11.18 -7.51
C ARG A 73 -1.55 10.39 -6.42
N SER A 74 -2.03 9.20 -6.09
CA SER A 74 -1.42 8.37 -5.04
C SER A 74 -0.03 7.87 -5.41
N GLY A 75 0.33 7.83 -6.70
CA GLY A 75 1.60 7.24 -7.15
C GLY A 75 1.68 5.71 -7.01
N LEU A 76 0.59 5.04 -6.62
CA LEU A 76 0.54 3.58 -6.58
C LEU A 76 0.79 2.98 -7.97
N LYS A 77 1.56 1.89 -8.00
CA LYS A 77 1.77 1.09 -9.22
C LYS A 77 0.61 0.10 -9.43
N PRO A 78 0.33 -0.33 -10.67
CA PRO A 78 -0.71 -1.33 -10.94
C PRO A 78 -0.55 -2.61 -10.12
N ASP A 79 0.68 -3.07 -9.92
CA ASP A 79 1.00 -4.24 -9.10
C ASP A 79 0.58 -4.04 -7.64
N THR A 80 0.86 -2.88 -7.05
CA THR A 80 0.44 -2.55 -5.67
C THR A 80 -1.08 -2.52 -5.55
N VAL A 81 -1.78 -1.95 -6.54
CA VAL A 81 -3.26 -1.94 -6.55
C VAL A 81 -3.81 -3.36 -6.62
N SER A 82 -3.21 -4.23 -7.44
CA SER A 82 -3.60 -5.64 -7.52
C SER A 82 -3.31 -6.39 -6.22
N LEU A 83 -2.15 -6.17 -5.61
CA LEU A 83 -1.75 -6.76 -4.34
C LEU A 83 -2.72 -6.40 -3.21
N LEU A 84 -3.16 -5.15 -3.16
CA LEU A 84 -4.13 -4.66 -2.17
C LEU A 84 -5.54 -5.24 -2.34
N GLY A 85 -5.82 -5.98 -3.42
CA GLY A 85 -7.16 -6.51 -3.70
C GLY A 85 -8.00 -5.63 -4.64
N GLY A 86 -7.34 -4.81 -5.46
CA GLY A 86 -7.95 -4.01 -6.52
C GLY A 86 -8.29 -2.57 -6.10
N ILE A 87 -8.98 -1.85 -7.00
CA ILE A 87 -9.17 -0.39 -6.91
C ILE A 87 -9.84 0.04 -5.60
N LYS A 88 -10.84 -0.70 -5.11
CA LYS A 88 -11.57 -0.32 -3.89
C LYS A 88 -10.64 -0.34 -2.67
N ALA A 89 -9.94 -1.45 -2.46
CA ALA A 89 -9.03 -1.61 -1.34
C ALA A 89 -7.83 -0.67 -1.45
N ALA A 90 -7.32 -0.42 -2.66
CA ALA A 90 -6.30 0.59 -2.89
C ALA A 90 -6.76 2.01 -2.47
N LEU A 91 -8.00 2.38 -2.73
CA LEU A 91 -8.54 3.68 -2.30
C LEU A 91 -8.72 3.75 -0.78
N GLU A 92 -9.10 2.65 -0.13
CA GLU A 92 -9.17 2.55 1.33
C GLU A 92 -7.78 2.73 1.96
N TYR A 93 -6.78 2.01 1.42
CA TYR A 93 -5.38 2.18 1.81
C TYR A 93 -4.88 3.62 1.61
N VAL A 94 -5.11 4.23 0.45
CA VAL A 94 -4.71 5.64 0.18
C VAL A 94 -5.37 6.61 1.16
N SER A 95 -6.59 6.32 1.62
CA SER A 95 -7.27 7.17 2.60
C SER A 95 -6.72 7.04 4.03
N ALA A 96 -6.18 5.86 4.36
CA ALA A 96 -5.64 5.52 5.66
C ALA A 96 -4.16 5.90 5.82
N ARG A 97 -3.37 5.86 4.73
CA ARG A 97 -1.95 6.20 4.75
C ARG A 97 -1.77 7.71 4.94
N ARG A 98 -1.54 8.13 6.18
CA ARG A 98 -1.27 9.52 6.54
C ARG A 98 0.01 9.59 7.33
N LEU A 99 0.86 10.55 6.99
CA LEU A 99 2.07 10.78 7.75
C LEU A 99 1.69 11.16 9.19
N PRO A 100 2.34 10.54 10.20
CA PRO A 100 2.05 10.85 11.58
C PRO A 100 2.46 12.30 11.89
N PRO A 101 1.73 13.00 12.78
CA PRO A 101 2.18 14.30 13.28
C PRO A 101 3.41 14.14 14.19
N THR A 102 4.08 15.24 14.48
CA THR A 102 5.23 15.30 15.40
C THR A 102 4.91 14.61 16.73
N GLY A 103 5.87 13.80 17.20
CA GLY A 103 5.74 13.05 18.46
C GLY A 103 4.86 11.80 18.40
N ARG A 104 4.32 11.45 17.22
CA ARG A 104 3.60 10.20 16.99
C ARG A 104 4.31 9.32 15.98
N CYS A 105 3.92 8.05 15.96
CA CYS A 105 4.30 7.12 14.90
C CYS A 105 3.06 6.52 14.22
N LEU A 106 3.25 6.18 12.95
CA LEU A 106 2.38 5.25 12.25
C LEU A 106 3.06 3.90 12.27
N VAL A 107 2.33 2.89 12.75
CA VAL A 107 2.78 1.50 12.77
C VAL A 107 1.91 0.70 11.82
N ALA A 108 2.56 0.02 10.88
CA ALA A 108 1.96 -1.04 10.10
C ALA A 108 2.33 -2.36 10.77
N CYS A 109 1.36 -2.96 11.45
CA CYS A 109 1.57 -4.22 12.14
C CYS A 109 0.75 -5.31 11.45
N PRO A 110 1.28 -6.51 11.28
CA PRO A 110 0.44 -7.63 10.89
C PRO A 110 -0.44 -8.09 12.04
N GLU A 111 -1.34 -9.01 11.75
CA GLU A 111 -2.01 -9.79 12.79
C GLU A 111 -0.99 -10.43 13.74
N ALA A 112 -1.33 -10.47 15.03
CA ALA A 112 -0.45 -10.99 16.07
C ALA A 112 0.00 -12.42 15.75
N GLY A 113 1.31 -12.65 15.78
CA GLY A 113 1.92 -13.95 15.48
C GLY A 113 2.13 -14.25 13.99
N ALA A 114 1.74 -13.35 13.09
CA ALA A 114 2.03 -13.53 11.67
C ALA A 114 3.50 -13.17 11.34
N PRO A 115 4.17 -13.93 10.46
CA PRO A 115 5.58 -13.76 10.13
C PRO A 115 5.79 -12.63 9.09
N HIS A 116 5.15 -11.48 9.31
CA HIS A 116 5.23 -10.32 8.43
C HIS A 116 5.96 -9.17 9.14
N PRO A 117 6.55 -8.23 8.39
CA PRO A 117 7.28 -7.14 9.03
C PRO A 117 6.35 -6.20 9.79
N CYS A 118 6.81 -5.71 10.94
CA CYS A 118 6.27 -4.52 11.56
C CYS A 118 7.02 -3.30 11.02
N ILE A 119 6.31 -2.35 10.43
CA ILE A 119 6.91 -1.15 9.84
C ILE A 119 6.50 0.06 10.66
N VAL A 120 7.45 0.91 11.00
CA VAL A 120 7.21 2.13 11.76
C VAL A 120 7.65 3.32 10.92
N VAL A 121 6.79 4.33 10.84
CA VAL A 121 7.05 5.63 10.24
C VAL A 121 6.93 6.70 11.33
N TRP A 122 7.89 7.61 11.44
CA TRP A 122 7.86 8.71 12.40
C TRP A 122 8.59 9.93 11.85
N GLU A 123 8.25 11.12 12.35
CA GLU A 123 8.98 12.34 12.01
C GLU A 123 10.36 12.35 12.69
N SER A 124 11.39 12.80 11.98
CA SER A 124 12.76 12.91 12.49
C SER A 124 12.88 14.04 13.51
N GLU A 125 13.41 13.72 14.69
CA GLU A 125 13.73 14.72 15.71
C GLU A 125 14.85 15.67 15.27
N GLU A 126 15.82 15.16 14.51
CA GLU A 126 16.96 15.94 14.00
C GLU A 126 16.58 16.85 12.83
N HIS A 127 15.55 16.45 12.07
CA HIS A 127 15.13 17.09 10.84
C HIS A 127 13.59 17.21 10.78
N PRO A 128 12.99 18.21 11.44
CA PRO A 128 11.56 18.46 11.38
C PRO A 128 11.05 18.57 9.94
N GLY A 129 9.91 17.96 9.65
CA GLY A 129 9.33 17.81 8.31
C GLY A 129 9.91 16.65 7.50
N PHE A 130 10.90 15.91 8.01
CA PHE A 130 11.40 14.68 7.38
C PHE A 130 10.99 13.45 8.18
N TYR A 131 10.83 12.32 7.50
CA TYR A 131 10.30 11.08 8.06
C TYR A 131 11.29 9.93 7.97
N ASN A 132 11.45 9.22 9.09
CA ASN A 132 12.21 7.98 9.19
C ASN A 132 11.27 6.78 9.02
N LEU A 133 11.84 5.69 8.52
CA LEU A 133 11.17 4.41 8.35
C LEU A 133 12.08 3.29 8.82
N ALA A 134 11.49 2.33 9.54
CA ALA A 134 12.15 1.10 9.93
C ALA A 134 11.17 -0.07 9.78
N ALA A 135 11.69 -1.23 9.37
CA ALA A 135 10.95 -2.48 9.30
C ALA A 135 11.64 -3.53 10.15
N THR A 136 10.88 -4.21 11.00
CA THR A 136 11.36 -5.34 11.79
C THR A 136 10.85 -6.62 11.16
N PHE A 137 11.76 -7.53 10.83
CA PHE A 137 11.45 -8.86 10.31
C PHE A 137 11.80 -9.90 11.37
N CYS A 138 10.84 -10.75 11.73
CA CYS A 138 11.03 -11.85 12.67
C CYS A 138 11.09 -13.17 11.89
N GLU A 139 12.19 -13.90 12.02
CA GLU A 139 12.39 -15.24 11.46
C GLU A 139 12.75 -16.22 12.59
N GLY A 140 11.74 -16.89 13.16
CA GLY A 140 11.94 -17.73 14.35
C GLY A 140 12.28 -16.87 15.57
N ASP A 141 13.39 -17.18 16.24
CA ASP A 141 13.91 -16.42 17.39
C ASP A 141 14.77 -15.21 16.97
N ASP A 142 15.12 -15.11 15.68
CA ASP A 142 15.96 -14.04 15.16
C ASP A 142 15.11 -12.86 14.67
N ALA A 143 15.44 -11.66 15.12
CA ALA A 143 14.85 -10.42 14.63
C ALA A 143 15.91 -9.57 13.91
N ARG A 144 15.62 -9.16 12.68
CA ARG A 144 16.41 -8.15 11.97
C ARG A 144 15.62 -6.85 11.81
N VAL A 145 16.30 -5.72 11.95
CA VAL A 145 15.71 -4.40 11.70
C VAL A 145 16.39 -3.77 10.51
N GLU A 146 15.59 -3.42 9.51
CA GLU A 146 16.03 -2.66 8.34
C GLU A 146 15.60 -1.21 8.51
N TRP A 147 16.53 -0.29 8.24
CA TRP A 147 16.35 1.14 8.41
C TRP A 147 16.60 1.84 7.08
N MET A 148 15.88 2.92 6.84
CA MET A 148 16.32 3.84 5.81
C MET A 148 17.61 4.54 6.23
N THR A 149 18.53 4.70 5.28
CA THR A 149 19.83 5.35 5.54
C THR A 149 19.69 6.85 5.82
N LYS A 150 18.62 7.49 5.33
CA LYS A 150 18.34 8.92 5.51
C LYS A 150 16.84 9.16 5.61
N PRO A 151 16.40 10.15 6.40
CA PRO A 151 14.99 10.53 6.45
C PRO A 151 14.54 11.19 5.14
N ILE A 152 13.28 11.01 4.78
CA ILE A 152 12.67 11.50 3.54
C ILE A 152 11.81 12.73 3.84
N SER A 153 11.90 13.78 3.02
CA SER A 153 11.05 14.97 3.18
C SER A 153 9.56 14.62 3.08
N GLY A 154 8.76 15.07 4.04
CA GLY A 154 7.30 14.96 4.03
C GLY A 154 6.63 15.79 2.95
N GLU A 155 7.30 16.82 2.40
CA GLU A 155 6.81 17.53 1.21
C GLU A 155 6.74 16.60 -0.01
N ALA A 156 7.62 15.59 -0.04
CA ALA A 156 7.61 14.50 -1.00
C ALA A 156 6.88 13.27 -0.42
N GLU A 157 5.66 13.46 0.07
CA GLU A 157 4.86 12.40 0.73
C GLU A 157 4.82 11.09 -0.08
N THR A 158 4.70 11.16 -1.42
CA THR A 158 4.72 9.99 -2.30
C THR A 158 6.03 9.18 -2.18
N ALA A 159 7.17 9.83 -1.94
CA ALA A 159 8.45 9.16 -1.74
C ALA A 159 8.51 8.43 -0.39
N VAL A 160 7.89 8.99 0.66
CA VAL A 160 7.76 8.31 1.95
C VAL A 160 6.94 7.03 1.79
N TRP A 161 5.79 7.11 1.11
CA TRP A 161 4.95 5.94 0.87
C TRP A 161 5.58 4.93 -0.08
N PHE A 162 6.35 5.38 -1.07
CA PHE A 162 7.09 4.48 -1.92
C PHE A 162 8.09 3.63 -1.12
N ALA A 163 8.86 4.25 -0.23
CA ALA A 163 9.78 3.53 0.64
C ALA A 163 9.06 2.59 1.62
N PHE A 164 7.93 3.03 2.18
CA PHE A 164 7.07 2.19 3.01
C PHE A 164 6.58 0.94 2.26
N GLU A 165 6.10 1.12 1.02
CA GLU A 165 5.58 0.04 0.19
C GLU A 165 6.68 -0.93 -0.26
N GLU A 166 7.90 -0.44 -0.51
CA GLU A 166 9.06 -1.30 -0.75
C GLU A 166 9.44 -2.14 0.47
N LEU A 167 9.43 -1.55 1.67
CA LEU A 167 9.69 -2.29 2.92
C LEU A 167 8.60 -3.33 3.22
N ALA A 168 7.34 -3.02 2.92
CA ALA A 168 6.23 -3.95 3.08
C ALA A 168 6.28 -5.10 2.06
N GLY A 169 6.72 -4.81 0.83
CA GLY A 169 6.76 -5.77 -0.26
C GLY A 169 5.42 -6.47 -0.46
N ASN A 170 5.44 -7.80 -0.58
CA ASN A 170 4.23 -8.61 -0.77
C ASN A 170 3.34 -8.69 0.48
N HIS A 171 3.80 -8.18 1.63
CA HIS A 171 3.05 -8.23 2.88
C HIS A 171 2.07 -7.08 3.06
N LEU A 172 2.12 -6.07 2.18
CA LEU A 172 1.38 -4.82 2.32
C LEU A 172 -0.12 -5.02 2.58
N ALA A 173 -0.75 -6.00 1.92
CA ALA A 173 -2.17 -6.27 2.07
C ALA A 173 -2.56 -6.94 3.40
N GLN A 174 -1.59 -7.40 4.19
CA GLN A 174 -1.78 -8.00 5.51
C GLN A 174 -1.38 -7.06 6.65
N LEU A 175 -1.04 -5.81 6.37
CA LEU A 175 -0.63 -4.84 7.36
C LEU A 175 -1.78 -3.88 7.67
N ASP A 176 -2.11 -3.77 8.96
CA ASP A 176 -3.04 -2.76 9.44
C ASP A 176 -2.27 -1.48 9.78
N LEU A 177 -2.71 -0.36 9.20
CA LEU A 177 -2.15 0.97 9.45
C LEU A 177 -2.76 1.57 10.72
N ILE A 178 -1.95 1.67 11.78
CA ILE A 178 -2.37 2.11 13.11
C ILE A 178 -1.56 3.33 13.54
N ASN A 179 -2.24 4.43 13.86
CA ASN A 179 -1.59 5.59 14.47
C ASN A 179 -1.48 5.39 15.98
N VAL A 180 -0.26 5.50 16.51
CA VAL A 180 0.03 5.27 17.94
C VAL A 180 0.52 6.58 18.58
N PRO A 181 0.00 6.93 19.77
CA PRO A 181 0.23 8.25 20.36
C PRO A 181 1.65 8.47 20.89
N ASP A 182 2.36 7.41 21.26
CA ASP A 182 3.71 7.49 21.82
C ASP A 182 4.70 6.78 20.90
N MET A 183 5.75 7.50 20.51
CA MET A 183 6.92 6.88 19.90
C MET A 183 7.53 5.95 20.95
N VAL A 184 7.49 4.64 20.75
CA VAL A 184 8.39 3.76 21.48
C VAL A 184 9.78 4.12 20.98
N PRO A 185 10.65 4.71 21.81
CA PRO A 185 11.96 5.12 21.32
C PRO A 185 12.71 3.88 20.79
N ALA A 186 13.57 4.06 19.79
CA ALA A 186 14.19 2.96 19.03
C ALA A 186 14.86 1.90 19.92
N ASN A 187 15.41 2.30 21.07
CA ASN A 187 15.96 1.43 22.10
C ASN A 187 14.91 0.57 22.83
N MET A 188 13.71 1.10 23.03
CA MET A 188 12.58 0.46 23.70
C MET A 188 11.78 -0.44 22.72
N MET A 189 11.82 -0.17 21.41
CA MET A 189 11.30 -1.10 20.39
C MET A 189 12.10 -2.40 20.40
N ALA A 190 13.43 -2.32 20.50
CA ALA A 190 14.30 -3.49 20.64
C ALA A 190 13.99 -4.30 21.93
N GLU A 191 13.68 -3.63 23.05
CA GLU A 191 13.28 -4.29 24.30
C GLU A 191 11.86 -4.91 24.24
N LEU A 192 10.90 -4.25 23.58
CA LEU A 192 9.55 -4.77 23.36
C LEU A 192 9.57 -6.05 22.52
N ILE A 193 10.40 -6.08 21.48
CA ILE A 193 10.63 -7.26 20.63
C ILE A 193 11.28 -8.41 21.43
N ALA A 194 12.29 -8.12 22.26
CA ALA A 194 12.96 -9.11 23.10
C ALA A 194 12.04 -9.74 24.15
N ARG A 195 11.02 -8.99 24.63
CA ARG A 195 10.05 -9.48 25.60
C ARG A 195 8.96 -10.36 24.97
N THR A 196 8.53 -10.06 23.75
CA THR A 196 7.53 -10.88 23.04
C THR A 196 8.04 -12.23 22.56
N GLY A 197 9.37 -12.43 22.47
CA GLY A 197 10.00 -13.73 22.20
C GLY A 197 10.35 -14.56 23.44
N ALA A 198 10.22 -14.00 24.66
CA ALA A 198 10.63 -14.65 25.90
C ALA A 198 9.49 -15.33 26.67
N ASP A 199 8.23 -15.08 26.29
CA ASP A 199 7.02 -15.66 26.92
C ASP A 199 6.37 -16.78 26.07
N GLY A 200 7.18 -17.47 25.26
CA GLY A 200 6.81 -18.72 24.58
C GLY A 200 6.94 -19.95 25.46
#